data_AF-A0A448YG51-F1
#
_entry.id   AF-A0A448YG51-F1
#
_cell.length_a   1.000
_cell.length_b   1.000
_cell.length_c   1.000
_cell.angle_alpha   90.00
_cell.angle_beta   90.00
_cell.angle_gamma   90.00
#
_symmetry.space_group_name_H-M   'P 1'
#
loop_
_entity.id
_entity.type
_entity.pdbx_description
1 polymer ?
#
loop_
_entity_poly.entity_id
_entity_poly.type
_entity_poly.pdbx_seq_one_letter_code
_entity_poly.pdbx_strand_id
1 'polypeptide(L)'
;MLKRLSGNLRAFSDSAGPMFRRRLTTIALATPNLGTSSETALDLVKNAGAKTESKLLSSATCIYAPQLGTSYTRSFDDFTVINEIRTFISLSDSTPDKAKIDHFITLYESPATHDTIVSALETGQLSLNEIVDRIQPHNYGYLCTRLVRSGYRFQDNSKEKIVQLRMMQRLAYGTDSDYQTFISCLTGAEEELAKRSFQTQYSHPMCEYMIKRLIDKDYHGETIRFLQYYLERLQNEAEFDRPQDMKSLMKLESFMGFFSLLNNFKLHRNKMPLLEEQLLDSSILQILKKVLLVTPTLEPHHLEDYLKVLYRYLEFNPSPPSFVLKMANHYFITFLSKMDDINLPVLVSYLVTLFPRSEELLESTGLLNMIYNGNAEAGFEPKHDFMNPHVRPELVLPDEYPNLATIDLIYSKLLFDNHPSKIQTRFLFDSYLEEVQKVQRQEPISFHPFASSWHDSIVLETFLRHSLYNLKKPRFASNLLKKYLGSINTSKFHTHAVSKLLTILASQDLTEACSLVNELKQDCKLSSSVFFSIIEDLVRLGDLESAKRYYDYSCENDRIAMNFTQSNVTRFCAEYGWSAPTAWLKNRLQYSEKPLLPAFLSQEETFDSAQVISYLDGVLSRRKQTL
;
A
#
# COMPACT_ATOMS: atom_id res chain seq x y z
N MET A 1 43.39 -11.22 -44.04
CA MET A 1 42.16 -11.43 -43.23
C MET A 1 41.23 -10.21 -43.26
N LEU A 2 41.72 -8.99 -42.97
CA LEU A 2 40.92 -7.74 -43.06
C LEU A 2 40.37 -7.41 -44.47
N LYS A 3 41.12 -7.68 -45.55
CA LYS A 3 40.61 -7.53 -46.93
C LYS A 3 39.52 -8.55 -47.33
N ARG A 4 39.41 -9.69 -46.62
CA ARG A 4 38.30 -10.67 -46.80
C ARG A 4 37.04 -10.25 -46.03
N LEU A 5 37.20 -9.53 -44.92
CA LEU A 5 36.09 -8.94 -44.15
C LEU A 5 35.44 -7.75 -44.87
N SER A 6 36.23 -6.90 -45.54
CA SER A 6 35.67 -5.75 -46.29
C SER A 6 34.88 -6.17 -47.54
N GLY A 7 35.29 -7.26 -48.22
CA GLY A 7 34.55 -7.83 -49.35
C GLY A 7 33.20 -8.43 -48.95
N ASN A 8 33.15 -9.13 -47.82
CA ASN A 8 31.92 -9.74 -47.31
C ASN A 8 30.93 -8.71 -46.74
N LEU A 9 31.41 -7.60 -46.15
CA LEU A 9 30.55 -6.51 -45.67
C LEU A 9 29.95 -5.68 -46.81
N ARG A 10 30.66 -5.49 -47.93
CA ARG A 10 30.11 -4.84 -49.13
C ARG A 10 28.99 -5.67 -49.76
N ALA A 11 29.22 -6.98 -49.93
CA ALA A 11 28.20 -7.88 -50.45
C ALA A 11 26.94 -7.94 -49.54
N PHE A 12 27.12 -7.86 -48.22
CA PHE A 12 26.01 -7.86 -47.25
C PHE A 12 25.25 -6.51 -47.18
N SER A 13 25.94 -5.39 -47.37
CA SER A 13 25.34 -4.05 -47.50
C SER A 13 24.43 -3.94 -48.73
N ASP A 14 24.84 -4.56 -49.84
CA ASP A 14 24.11 -4.51 -51.11
C ASP A 14 22.87 -5.40 -51.14
N SER A 15 22.81 -6.43 -50.29
CA SER A 15 21.60 -7.24 -50.07
C SER A 15 20.68 -6.75 -48.93
N ALA A 16 21.15 -5.85 -48.06
CA ALA A 16 20.39 -5.39 -46.90
C ALA A 16 19.56 -4.14 -47.22
N GLY A 17 18.24 -4.25 -47.06
CA GLY A 17 17.29 -3.17 -47.37
C GLY A 17 17.50 -1.86 -46.59
N PRO A 18 16.84 -0.77 -46.99
CA PRO A 18 17.14 0.61 -46.56
C PRO A 18 17.14 0.86 -45.05
N MET A 19 16.34 0.09 -44.29
CA MET A 19 16.29 0.19 -42.83
C MET A 19 17.56 -0.31 -42.14
N PHE A 20 18.23 -1.32 -42.71
CA PHE A 20 19.44 -1.90 -42.11
C PHE A 20 20.66 -0.99 -42.32
N ARG A 21 20.74 -0.32 -43.49
CA ARG A 21 21.76 0.72 -43.77
C ARG A 21 21.62 1.92 -42.83
N ARG A 22 20.39 2.34 -42.50
CA ARG A 22 20.15 3.40 -41.51
C ARG A 22 20.68 3.04 -40.12
N ARG A 23 20.44 1.80 -39.64
CA ARG A 23 20.93 1.35 -38.33
C ARG A 23 22.46 1.24 -38.25
N LEU A 24 23.13 0.78 -39.32
CA LEU A 24 24.60 0.72 -39.34
C LEU A 24 25.26 2.11 -39.33
N THR A 25 24.64 3.10 -39.98
CA THR A 25 25.15 4.49 -40.00
C THR A 25 25.01 5.15 -38.62
N THR A 26 23.90 4.90 -37.91
CA THR A 26 23.70 5.37 -36.53
C THR A 26 24.67 4.72 -35.55
N ILE A 27 25.02 3.44 -35.74
CA ILE A 27 25.99 2.74 -34.88
C ILE A 27 27.42 3.25 -35.13
N ALA A 28 27.79 3.55 -36.38
CA ALA A 28 29.10 4.11 -36.70
C ALA A 28 29.31 5.53 -36.13
N LEU A 29 28.26 6.34 -36.01
CA LEU A 29 28.31 7.69 -35.44
C LEU A 29 28.23 7.72 -33.89
N ALA A 30 27.82 6.62 -33.25
CA ALA A 30 27.60 6.56 -31.81
C ALA A 30 28.74 5.89 -31.02
N THR A 31 29.82 5.46 -31.67
CA THR A 31 30.92 4.74 -30.98
C THR A 31 32.22 5.56 -31.01
N PRO A 32 32.75 6.06 -29.87
CA PRO A 32 33.88 6.98 -29.89
C PRO A 32 35.26 6.34 -30.12
N ASN A 33 35.37 5.01 -30.25
CA ASN A 33 36.65 4.29 -30.13
C ASN A 33 37.02 3.40 -31.33
N LEU A 34 36.92 3.93 -32.55
CA LEU A 34 37.59 3.34 -33.71
C LEU A 34 38.43 4.43 -34.37
N GLY A 35 39.73 4.44 -34.07
CA GLY A 35 40.73 5.38 -34.59
C GLY A 35 40.85 5.33 -36.11
N THR A 36 39.90 5.97 -36.79
CA THR A 36 39.85 6.13 -38.24
C THR A 36 39.88 7.63 -38.54
N SER A 37 40.82 8.04 -39.39
CA SER A 37 41.06 9.44 -39.77
C SER A 37 39.82 10.05 -40.44
N SER A 38 39.58 11.33 -40.15
CA SER A 38 38.38 12.08 -40.54
C SER A 38 38.10 12.12 -42.05
N GLU A 39 39.11 11.86 -42.89
CA GLU A 39 38.95 11.80 -44.36
C GLU A 39 38.09 10.61 -44.81
N THR A 40 38.12 9.48 -44.11
CA THR A 40 37.35 8.27 -44.48
C THR A 40 35.85 8.40 -44.18
N ALA A 41 35.49 9.22 -43.19
CA ALA A 41 34.10 9.49 -42.83
C ALA A 41 33.43 10.47 -43.82
N LEU A 42 34.20 11.43 -44.35
CA LEU A 42 33.69 12.40 -45.32
C LEU A 42 33.39 11.76 -46.69
N ASP A 43 34.18 10.78 -47.12
CA ASP A 43 33.96 10.05 -48.38
C ASP A 43 32.76 9.09 -48.34
N LEU A 44 32.37 8.62 -47.16
CA LEU A 44 31.15 7.83 -46.97
C LEU A 44 29.89 8.70 -47.04
N VAL A 45 29.98 9.95 -46.59
CA VAL A 45 28.86 10.91 -46.63
C VAL A 45 28.64 11.46 -48.05
N LYS A 46 29.71 11.70 -48.82
CA LYS A 46 29.59 12.17 -50.21
C LYS A 46 29.00 11.15 -51.19
N ASN A 47 29.09 9.86 -50.89
CA ASN A 47 28.58 8.78 -51.76
C ASN A 47 27.12 8.36 -51.48
N ALA A 48 26.47 8.92 -50.46
CA ALA A 48 25.05 8.68 -50.17
C ALA A 48 24.21 9.82 -50.77
N GLY A 49 23.81 9.66 -52.03
CA GLY A 49 23.22 10.69 -52.88
C GLY A 49 22.13 11.59 -52.26
N ALA A 50 22.12 12.83 -52.76
CA ALA A 50 21.27 13.95 -52.38
C ALA A 50 19.77 13.67 -52.53
N LYS A 51 19.09 13.27 -51.44
CA LYS A 51 17.65 13.49 -51.24
C LYS A 51 17.22 13.48 -49.76
N THR A 52 18.17 13.70 -48.85
CA THR A 52 17.95 13.62 -47.39
C THR A 52 18.43 14.85 -46.63
N GLU A 53 18.61 15.99 -47.30
CA GLU A 53 19.13 17.23 -46.65
C GLU A 53 18.09 17.98 -45.81
N SER A 54 16.78 17.76 -45.98
CA SER A 54 15.76 18.53 -45.24
C SER A 54 15.40 17.98 -43.85
N LYS A 55 15.74 16.73 -43.51
CA LYS A 55 15.32 16.09 -42.24
C LYS A 55 16.46 15.70 -41.28
N LEU A 56 17.70 16.04 -41.60
CA LEU A 56 18.87 15.80 -40.72
C LEU A 56 19.42 17.08 -40.07
N LEU A 57 18.91 18.26 -40.45
CA LEU A 57 19.33 19.56 -39.91
C LEU A 57 18.63 19.98 -38.60
N SER A 58 17.64 19.24 -38.11
CA SER A 58 16.94 19.56 -36.85
C SER A 58 17.38 18.73 -35.64
N SER A 59 18.44 17.93 -35.75
CA SER A 59 18.84 16.97 -34.70
C SER A 59 20.33 16.98 -34.34
N ALA A 60 21.09 18.00 -34.73
CA ALA A 60 22.54 18.06 -34.49
C ALA A 60 23.05 19.35 -33.81
N THR A 61 22.18 20.13 -33.15
CA THR A 61 22.59 21.28 -32.34
C THR A 61 22.26 21.05 -30.87
N CYS A 62 23.21 20.44 -30.14
CA CYS A 62 23.50 20.75 -28.73
C CYS A 62 24.58 19.83 -28.13
N ILE A 63 25.84 19.85 -28.60
CA ILE A 63 26.99 19.31 -27.85
C ILE A 63 28.28 20.13 -28.19
N TYR A 64 28.71 21.01 -27.25
CA TYR A 64 29.97 21.81 -27.09
C TYR A 64 30.32 22.90 -28.14
N ALA A 65 30.84 24.13 -27.87
CA ALA A 65 31.16 24.95 -26.68
C ALA A 65 31.55 26.40 -27.16
N PRO A 66 32.30 27.24 -26.40
CA PRO A 66 31.94 28.59 -25.93
C PRO A 66 32.46 29.79 -26.77
N GLN A 67 32.04 31.00 -26.32
CA GLN A 67 32.64 32.34 -26.49
C GLN A 67 32.25 33.24 -27.69
N LEU A 68 31.81 34.45 -27.28
CA LEU A 68 31.96 35.79 -27.86
C LEU A 68 31.01 36.27 -28.98
N GLY A 69 30.21 37.29 -28.61
CA GLY A 69 30.09 38.51 -29.42
C GLY A 69 28.67 38.93 -29.83
N THR A 70 28.02 39.74 -28.96
CA THR A 70 27.22 40.97 -29.28
C THR A 70 26.19 40.94 -30.42
N SER A 71 24.96 41.44 -30.34
CA SER A 71 24.22 42.24 -29.36
C SER A 71 22.90 42.62 -30.05
N TYR A 72 21.75 42.57 -29.36
CA TYR A 72 20.82 43.70 -29.37
C TYR A 72 19.91 43.63 -28.13
N THR A 73 19.96 44.73 -27.40
CA THR A 73 19.42 45.05 -26.09
C THR A 73 17.92 45.32 -26.07
N ARG A 74 17.23 44.85 -25.02
CA ARG A 74 16.35 45.71 -24.21
C ARG A 74 16.71 45.50 -22.75
N SER A 75 17.31 46.53 -22.18
CA SER A 75 17.72 46.68 -20.79
C SER A 75 16.50 46.79 -19.87
N PHE A 76 16.44 45.95 -18.85
CA PHE A 76 15.89 46.32 -17.55
C PHE A 76 17.09 46.47 -16.62
N ASP A 77 17.22 47.63 -15.97
CA ASP A 77 18.41 48.06 -15.23
C ASP A 77 18.67 47.21 -13.97
N ASP A 78 19.65 46.30 -14.06
CA ASP A 78 20.22 45.56 -12.91
C ASP A 78 20.90 46.48 -11.86
N PHE A 79 21.10 47.76 -12.19
CA PHE A 79 21.66 48.75 -11.26
C PHE A 79 20.67 49.22 -10.19
N THR A 80 19.36 49.17 -10.47
CA THR A 80 18.31 49.61 -9.53
C THR A 80 18.08 48.57 -8.44
N VAL A 81 18.06 47.28 -8.82
CA VAL A 81 17.87 46.15 -7.89
C VAL A 81 19.08 46.00 -6.95
N ILE A 82 20.30 46.17 -7.46
CA ILE A 82 21.52 46.09 -6.64
C ILE A 82 21.63 47.28 -5.69
N ASN A 83 21.18 48.48 -6.10
CA ASN A 83 21.12 49.65 -5.21
C ASN A 83 19.97 49.56 -4.20
N GLU A 84 18.82 48.97 -4.53
CA GLU A 84 17.75 48.70 -3.58
C GLU A 84 18.19 47.67 -2.52
N ILE A 85 18.89 46.60 -2.92
CA ILE A 85 19.48 45.60 -2.02
C ILE A 85 20.54 46.23 -1.11
N ARG A 86 21.42 47.10 -1.62
CA ARG A 86 22.41 47.81 -0.79
C ARG A 86 21.78 48.81 0.18
N THR A 87 20.78 49.56 -0.27
CA THR A 87 20.09 50.57 0.55
C THR A 87 19.25 49.91 1.65
N PHE A 88 18.72 48.71 1.39
CA PHE A 88 17.95 47.92 2.36
C PHE A 88 18.83 47.21 3.39
N ILE A 89 20.04 46.76 3.01
CA ILE A 89 21.03 46.17 3.94
C ILE A 89 21.66 47.25 4.85
N SER A 90 21.74 48.50 4.41
CA SER A 90 22.27 49.60 5.23
C SER A 90 21.28 50.20 6.25
N LEU A 91 20.04 49.69 6.34
CA LEU A 91 18.97 50.33 7.12
C LEU A 91 18.27 49.43 8.17
N SER A 92 18.83 48.29 8.60
CA SER A 92 18.19 47.55 9.70
C SER A 92 19.16 46.95 10.73
N ASP A 93 19.66 47.81 11.61
CA ASP A 93 19.93 47.46 13.01
C ASP A 93 18.59 47.36 13.75
N SER A 94 17.96 46.19 13.71
CA SER A 94 17.04 45.64 14.73
C SER A 94 16.16 44.54 14.12
N THR A 95 16.19 43.36 14.75
CA THR A 95 15.23 42.22 14.72
C THR A 95 14.63 41.78 13.36
N PRO A 96 14.76 40.50 12.97
CA PRO A 96 14.20 40.02 11.70
C PRO A 96 12.66 40.05 11.73
N ASP A 97 12.10 40.84 10.82
CA ASP A 97 10.67 41.11 10.68
C ASP A 97 9.95 39.92 10.00
N LYS A 98 8.78 39.55 10.54
CA LYS A 98 7.91 38.44 10.12
C LYS A 98 7.54 38.52 8.63
N ALA A 99 7.50 39.74 8.07
CA ALA A 99 7.25 40.01 6.66
C ALA A 99 8.44 39.62 5.74
N LYS A 100 9.69 39.68 6.24
CA LYS A 100 10.88 39.25 5.47
C LYS A 100 10.87 37.74 5.26
N ILE A 101 10.36 36.96 6.22
CA ILE A 101 10.25 35.50 6.16
C ILE A 101 9.13 35.07 5.18
N ASP A 102 7.99 35.77 5.19
CA ASP A 102 6.88 35.47 4.27
C ASP A 102 7.25 35.77 2.80
N HIS A 103 8.08 36.78 2.54
CA HIS A 103 8.67 37.06 1.23
C HIS A 103 9.84 36.10 0.89
N PHE A 104 10.57 35.59 1.88
CA PHE A 104 11.69 34.65 1.73
C PHE A 104 11.24 33.22 1.39
N ILE A 105 10.12 32.75 1.96
CA ILE A 105 9.53 31.44 1.62
C ILE A 105 9.07 31.41 0.16
N THR A 106 8.75 32.57 -0.42
CA THR A 106 8.44 32.71 -1.85
C THR A 106 9.68 32.64 -2.76
N LEU A 107 10.90 32.81 -2.20
CA LEU A 107 12.19 32.87 -2.91
C LEU A 107 13.09 31.63 -2.66
N TYR A 108 12.48 30.48 -2.37
CA TYR A 108 13.09 29.22 -1.89
C TYR A 108 14.11 28.54 -2.85
N GLU A 109 14.61 29.24 -3.86
CA GLU A 109 15.52 28.73 -4.89
C GLU A 109 16.97 29.25 -4.76
N SER A 110 17.25 30.25 -3.91
CA SER A 110 18.59 30.82 -3.76
C SER A 110 19.42 30.16 -2.62
N PRO A 111 20.72 29.86 -2.84
CA PRO A 111 21.63 29.35 -1.81
C PRO A 111 21.77 30.24 -0.57
N ALA A 112 21.76 31.58 -0.73
CA ALA A 112 21.93 32.54 0.36
C ALA A 112 20.75 32.52 1.37
N THR A 113 19.59 32.07 0.91
CA THR A 113 18.38 31.90 1.71
C THR A 113 18.51 30.74 2.70
N HIS A 114 19.32 29.71 2.37
CA HIS A 114 19.45 28.49 3.18
C HIS A 114 20.31 28.67 4.43
N ASP A 115 21.47 29.34 4.31
CA ASP A 115 22.37 29.58 5.46
C ASP A 115 21.71 30.49 6.50
N THR A 116 20.87 31.42 6.04
CA THR A 116 20.05 32.28 6.89
C THR A 116 18.99 31.47 7.65
N ILE A 117 18.37 30.46 7.03
CA ILE A 117 17.38 29.59 7.68
C ILE A 117 18.05 28.70 8.73
N VAL A 118 19.20 28.10 8.42
CA VAL A 118 19.92 27.26 9.39
C VAL A 118 20.40 28.11 10.56
N SER A 119 20.97 29.29 10.31
CA SER A 119 21.35 30.21 11.37
C SER A 119 20.15 30.64 12.24
N ALA A 120 19.00 30.93 11.64
CA ALA A 120 17.78 31.28 12.38
C ALA A 120 17.22 30.12 13.22
N LEU A 121 17.32 28.87 12.72
CA LEU A 121 16.95 27.67 13.46
C LEU A 121 17.93 27.39 14.62
N GLU A 122 19.24 27.54 14.39
CA GLU A 122 20.28 27.31 15.40
C GLU A 122 20.28 28.37 16.50
N THR A 123 19.95 29.62 16.16
CA THR A 123 19.83 30.73 17.12
C THR A 123 18.46 30.79 17.82
N GLY A 124 17.54 29.88 17.48
CA GLY A 124 16.20 29.83 18.06
C GLY A 124 15.28 30.99 17.65
N GLN A 125 15.64 31.74 16.61
CA GLN A 125 14.83 32.83 16.05
C GLN A 125 13.61 32.29 15.28
N LEU A 126 13.70 31.05 14.77
CA LEU A 126 12.60 30.33 14.14
C LEU A 126 12.55 28.90 14.66
N SER A 127 11.34 28.33 14.75
CA SER A 127 11.16 26.90 14.98
C SER A 127 10.94 26.14 13.68
N LEU A 128 11.34 24.86 13.66
CA LEU A 128 11.09 23.97 12.51
C LEU A 128 9.59 23.89 12.18
N ASN A 129 8.72 23.94 13.19
CA ASN A 129 7.27 23.92 12.99
C ASN A 129 6.77 25.13 12.19
N GLU A 130 7.25 26.33 12.52
CA GLU A 130 6.85 27.57 11.82
C GLU A 130 7.26 27.57 10.35
N ILE A 131 8.37 26.90 10.02
CA ILE A 131 8.83 26.73 8.64
C ILE A 131 7.96 25.70 7.90
N VAL A 132 7.73 24.55 8.53
CA VAL A 132 6.97 23.43 7.92
C VAL A 132 5.50 23.79 7.71
N ASP A 133 4.89 24.55 8.61
CA ASP A 133 3.49 25.00 8.49
C ASP A 133 3.30 26.02 7.35
N ARG A 134 4.38 26.64 6.86
CA ARG A 134 4.34 27.63 5.76
C ARG A 134 4.84 27.10 4.42
N ILE A 135 5.42 25.91 4.40
CA ILE A 135 5.90 25.26 3.17
C ILE A 135 4.86 24.26 2.69
N GLN A 136 4.60 24.25 1.38
CA GLN A 136 3.69 23.29 0.78
C GLN A 136 4.22 21.84 0.98
N PRO A 137 3.36 20.86 1.31
CA PRO A 137 3.81 19.51 1.65
C PRO A 137 4.69 18.79 0.61
N HIS A 138 4.57 19.13 -0.67
CA HIS A 138 5.39 18.56 -1.75
C HIS A 138 6.85 19.06 -1.73
N ASN A 139 7.15 20.13 -0.98
CA ASN A 139 8.50 20.70 -0.86
C ASN A 139 9.26 20.21 0.37
N TYR A 140 8.66 19.36 1.21
CA TYR A 140 9.29 18.87 2.45
C TYR A 140 10.58 18.07 2.19
N GLY A 141 10.66 17.33 1.08
CA GLY A 141 11.84 16.54 0.73
C GLY A 141 13.04 17.41 0.37
N TYR A 142 12.77 18.46 -0.39
CA TYR A 142 13.77 19.45 -0.75
C TYR A 142 14.25 20.24 0.48
N LEU A 143 13.33 20.71 1.34
CA LEU A 143 13.65 21.33 2.64
C LEU A 143 14.56 20.42 3.48
N CYS A 144 14.18 19.15 3.65
CA CYS A 144 14.95 18.19 4.45
C CYS A 144 16.37 18.02 3.90
N THR A 145 16.52 17.80 2.59
CA THR A 145 17.84 17.66 1.92
C THR A 145 18.70 18.90 2.13
N ARG A 146 18.09 20.08 2.03
CA ARG A 146 18.80 21.36 2.16
C ARG A 146 19.27 21.61 3.58
N LEU A 147 18.41 21.41 4.59
CA LEU A 147 18.78 21.53 6.00
C LEU A 147 19.98 20.64 6.34
N VAL A 148 19.94 19.38 5.89
CA VAL A 148 21.02 18.39 6.06
C VAL A 148 22.32 18.87 5.42
N ARG A 149 22.27 19.32 4.15
CA ARG A 149 23.45 19.85 3.43
C ARG A 149 24.04 21.09 4.10
N SER A 150 23.19 21.93 4.68
CA SER A 150 23.60 23.15 5.39
C SER A 150 24.06 22.88 6.83
N GLY A 151 24.09 21.62 7.29
CA GLY A 151 24.67 21.26 8.60
C GLY A 151 23.67 21.11 9.74
N TYR A 152 22.38 21.41 9.52
CA TYR A 152 21.36 21.42 10.57
C TYR A 152 21.20 20.05 11.24
N ARG A 153 21.08 20.05 12.58
CA ARG A 153 20.85 18.86 13.39
C ARG A 153 19.44 18.86 13.95
N PHE A 154 18.66 17.84 13.61
CA PHE A 154 17.30 17.64 14.10
C PHE A 154 17.35 17.20 15.57
N GLN A 155 16.67 17.91 16.46
CA GLN A 155 16.71 17.61 17.89
C GLN A 155 15.71 16.54 18.29
N ASP A 156 16.06 15.72 19.28
CA ASP A 156 15.16 14.74 19.89
C ASP A 156 14.40 15.37 21.07
N ASN A 157 13.57 16.37 20.76
CA ASN A 157 12.68 16.98 21.74
C ASN A 157 11.20 16.79 21.33
N SER A 158 10.31 16.77 22.32
CA SER A 158 8.90 16.38 22.12
C SER A 158 8.15 17.29 21.13
N LYS A 159 8.53 18.56 21.01
CA LYS A 159 7.90 19.53 20.10
C LYS A 159 8.34 19.34 18.65
N GLU A 160 9.64 19.16 18.39
CA GLU A 160 10.15 18.95 17.04
C GLU A 160 9.88 17.53 16.52
N LYS A 161 9.85 16.52 17.41
CA LYS A 161 9.58 15.12 17.04
C LYS A 161 8.30 14.95 16.21
N ILE A 162 7.22 15.65 16.57
CA ILE A 162 5.95 15.58 15.84
C ILE A 162 6.11 16.12 14.40
N VAL A 163 6.83 17.23 14.26
CA VAL A 163 7.06 17.89 12.97
C VAL A 163 7.96 17.04 12.08
N GLN A 164 9.05 16.53 12.64
CA GLN A 164 9.98 15.63 11.97
C GLN A 164 9.26 14.37 11.46
N LEU A 165 8.44 13.71 12.31
CA LEU A 165 7.65 12.55 11.90
C LEU A 165 6.61 12.90 10.83
N ARG A 166 5.98 14.08 10.89
CA ARG A 166 5.05 14.56 9.86
C ARG A 166 5.74 14.74 8.51
N MET A 167 6.93 15.33 8.49
CA MET A 167 7.75 15.48 7.28
C MET A 167 8.11 14.11 6.70
N MET A 168 8.60 13.17 7.54
CA MET A 168 8.97 11.83 7.11
C MET A 168 7.77 11.02 6.62
N GLN A 169 6.61 11.15 7.26
CA GLN A 169 5.35 10.53 6.81
C GLN A 169 4.94 11.02 5.43
N ARG A 170 5.01 12.33 5.18
CA ARG A 170 4.64 12.89 3.90
C ARG A 170 5.59 12.43 2.79
N LEU A 171 6.88 12.32 3.08
CA LEU A 171 7.88 11.83 2.13
C LEU A 171 7.73 10.33 1.83
N ALA A 172 7.38 9.52 2.85
CA ALA A 172 7.20 8.08 2.68
C ALA A 172 5.87 7.69 1.98
N TYR A 173 4.84 8.54 2.08
CA TYR A 173 3.50 8.30 1.53
C TYR A 173 3.07 9.33 0.47
N GLY A 174 4.02 10.12 -0.02
CA GLY A 174 3.79 11.05 -1.12
C GLY A 174 3.70 10.32 -2.47
N THR A 175 3.88 11.06 -3.54
CA THR A 175 4.04 10.52 -4.90
C THR A 175 5.26 9.59 -4.99
N ASP A 176 5.36 8.79 -6.05
CA ASP A 176 6.59 8.01 -6.30
C ASP A 176 7.83 8.91 -6.37
N SER A 177 7.69 10.15 -6.87
CA SER A 177 8.74 11.16 -6.84
C SER A 177 9.11 11.59 -5.42
N ASP A 178 8.15 11.74 -4.52
CA ASP A 178 8.41 12.06 -3.11
C ASP A 178 9.12 10.91 -2.41
N TYR A 179 8.72 9.67 -2.72
CA TYR A 179 9.37 8.47 -2.21
C TYR A 179 10.78 8.27 -2.78
N GLN A 180 10.97 8.53 -4.07
CA GLN A 180 12.32 8.58 -4.68
C GLN A 180 13.15 9.70 -4.10
N THR A 181 12.55 10.84 -3.76
CA THR A 181 13.25 11.92 -3.04
C THR A 181 13.67 11.45 -1.66
N PHE A 182 12.78 10.79 -0.91
CA PHE A 182 13.10 10.12 0.36
C PHE A 182 14.27 9.13 0.22
N ILE A 183 14.26 8.26 -0.78
CA ILE A 183 15.38 7.34 -1.07
C ILE A 183 16.63 8.10 -1.54
N SER A 184 16.51 9.20 -2.28
CA SER A 184 17.64 10.01 -2.75
C SER A 184 18.29 10.83 -1.62
N CYS A 185 17.52 11.27 -0.62
CA CYS A 185 18.05 11.81 0.64
C CYS A 185 18.92 10.74 1.35
N LEU A 186 18.66 9.46 1.09
CA LEU A 186 19.37 8.31 1.64
C LEU A 186 20.51 7.78 0.78
N THR A 187 20.54 8.14 -0.50
CA THR A 187 21.41 7.53 -1.52
C THR A 187 22.06 8.56 -2.45
N GLY A 188 22.00 9.85 -2.10
CA GLY A 188 22.60 10.93 -2.88
C GLY A 188 24.05 10.60 -3.27
N ALA A 189 24.54 11.21 -4.35
CA ALA A 189 25.73 10.82 -5.12
C ALA A 189 27.05 10.57 -4.34
N GLU A 190 27.09 10.85 -3.05
CA GLU A 190 28.18 10.53 -2.12
C GLU A 190 27.64 9.71 -0.94
N GLU A 191 27.91 8.40 -0.94
CA GLU A 191 27.49 7.46 0.11
C GLU A 191 27.93 7.89 1.52
N GLU A 192 29.09 8.56 1.62
CA GLU A 192 29.63 9.12 2.86
C GLU A 192 28.77 10.26 3.43
N LEU A 193 28.17 11.11 2.59
CA LEU A 193 27.30 12.17 3.05
C LEU A 193 26.02 11.58 3.67
N ALA A 194 25.43 10.59 3.01
CA ALA A 194 24.23 9.91 3.51
C ALA A 194 24.50 9.20 4.85
N LYS A 195 25.64 8.49 4.95
CA LYS A 195 26.09 7.87 6.20
C LYS A 195 26.27 8.91 7.31
N ARG A 196 27.03 9.97 7.04
CA ARG A 196 27.34 11.04 8.01
C ARG A 196 26.07 11.74 8.50
N SER A 197 25.17 12.11 7.60
CA SER A 197 23.91 12.76 7.93
C SER A 197 23.01 11.86 8.78
N PHE A 198 22.94 10.58 8.46
CA PHE A 198 22.20 9.61 9.27
C PHE A 198 22.77 9.43 10.68
N GLN A 199 24.10 9.41 10.79
CA GLN A 199 24.78 9.20 12.06
C GLN A 199 24.80 10.43 12.96
N THR A 200 24.76 11.65 12.39
CA THR A 200 25.06 12.88 13.15
C THR A 200 24.03 14.01 13.05
N GLN A 201 23.13 14.00 12.07
CA GLN A 201 22.18 15.09 11.83
C GLN A 201 20.72 14.70 12.05
N TYR A 202 20.30 13.50 11.63
CA TYR A 202 18.93 13.03 11.89
C TYR A 202 18.72 12.69 13.36
N SER A 203 17.49 12.86 13.86
CA SER A 203 17.11 12.40 15.21
C SER A 203 16.86 10.88 15.24
N HIS A 204 16.92 10.24 16.41
CA HIS A 204 16.57 8.81 16.55
C HIS A 204 15.19 8.48 15.98
N PRO A 205 14.12 9.25 16.28
CA PRO A 205 12.80 9.00 15.70
C PRO A 205 12.78 9.03 14.18
N MET A 206 13.54 9.94 13.55
CA MET A 206 13.65 10.00 12.09
C MET A 206 14.38 8.77 11.54
N CYS A 207 15.50 8.38 12.15
CA CYS A 207 16.26 7.18 11.79
C CYS A 207 15.40 5.92 11.87
N GLU A 208 14.67 5.73 12.98
CA GLU A 208 13.82 4.56 13.19
C GLU A 208 12.64 4.52 12.22
N TYR A 209 11.98 5.66 12.01
CA TYR A 209 10.90 5.78 11.05
C TYR A 209 11.36 5.41 9.64
N MET A 210 12.55 5.88 9.27
CA MET A 210 13.14 5.63 7.96
C MET A 210 13.43 4.16 7.71
N ILE A 211 14.11 3.51 8.66
CA ILE A 211 14.39 2.06 8.59
C ILE A 211 13.07 1.28 8.52
N LYS A 212 12.10 1.63 9.35
CA LYS A 212 10.77 0.99 9.33
C LYS A 212 10.11 1.11 7.94
N ARG A 213 10.24 2.24 7.26
CA ARG A 213 9.69 2.41 5.91
C ARG A 213 10.43 1.65 4.82
N LEU A 214 11.75 1.53 4.94
CA LEU A 214 12.52 0.66 4.05
C LEU A 214 12.11 -0.81 4.22
N ILE A 215 11.88 -1.25 5.47
CA ILE A 215 11.33 -2.57 5.80
C ILE A 215 9.94 -2.77 5.18
N ASP A 216 9.01 -1.85 5.44
CA ASP A 216 7.61 -1.94 4.98
C ASP A 216 7.46 -1.96 3.44
N LYS A 217 8.46 -1.43 2.72
CA LYS A 217 8.49 -1.31 1.25
C LYS A 217 9.42 -2.35 0.60
N ASP A 218 9.95 -3.30 1.38
CA ASP A 218 10.81 -4.39 0.95
C ASP A 218 12.14 -3.97 0.28
N TYR A 219 12.68 -2.80 0.64
CA TYR A 219 14.02 -2.33 0.22
C TYR A 219 15.11 -2.98 1.09
N HIS A 220 15.36 -4.27 0.87
CA HIS A 220 16.21 -5.07 1.76
C HIS A 220 17.68 -4.61 1.83
N GLY A 221 18.29 -4.19 0.71
CA GLY A 221 19.69 -3.77 0.68
C GLY A 221 19.91 -2.50 1.51
N GLU A 222 19.05 -1.51 1.28
CA GLU A 222 19.03 -0.25 2.00
C GLU A 222 18.72 -0.48 3.48
N THR A 223 17.77 -1.36 3.79
CA THR A 223 17.43 -1.71 5.18
C THR A 223 18.63 -2.23 5.95
N ILE A 224 19.40 -3.17 5.36
CA ILE A 224 20.62 -3.71 6.00
C ILE A 224 21.62 -2.58 6.24
N ARG A 225 21.86 -1.74 5.24
CA ARG A 225 22.82 -0.64 5.32
C ARG A 225 22.43 0.38 6.40
N PHE A 226 21.17 0.78 6.45
CA PHE A 226 20.69 1.75 7.46
C PHE A 226 20.61 1.16 8.87
N LEU A 227 20.32 -0.14 9.01
CA LEU A 227 20.46 -0.83 10.30
C LEU A 227 21.92 -0.81 10.77
N GLN A 228 22.89 -1.05 9.88
CA GLN A 228 24.32 -0.95 10.22
C GLN A 228 24.69 0.48 10.65
N TYR A 229 24.26 1.50 9.90
CA TYR A 229 24.52 2.90 10.26
C TYR A 229 23.92 3.27 11.61
N TYR A 230 22.73 2.76 11.93
CA TYR A 230 22.10 3.01 13.22
C TYR A 230 22.83 2.32 14.37
N LEU A 231 23.27 1.07 14.16
CA LEU A 231 24.08 0.36 15.14
C LEU A 231 25.41 1.07 15.41
N GLU A 232 26.13 1.48 14.37
CA GLU A 232 27.39 2.24 14.50
C GLU A 232 27.19 3.53 15.30
N ARG A 233 26.10 4.27 15.01
CA ARG A 233 25.76 5.49 15.75
C ARG A 233 25.55 5.20 17.24
N LEU A 234 24.71 4.22 17.55
CA LEU A 234 24.39 3.85 18.94
C LEU A 234 25.63 3.38 19.70
N GLN A 235 26.55 2.68 19.03
CA GLN A 235 27.82 2.27 19.60
C GLN A 235 28.73 3.46 19.94
N ASN A 236 28.80 4.45 19.04
CA ASN A 236 29.58 5.67 19.25
C ASN A 236 29.03 6.55 20.37
N GLU A 237 27.71 6.72 20.45
CA GLU A 237 27.05 7.55 21.47
C GLU A 237 27.18 6.98 22.88
N ALA A 238 27.27 5.66 23.00
CA ALA A 238 27.37 4.98 24.28
C ALA A 238 28.83 4.71 24.72
N GLU A 239 29.82 5.25 24.00
CA GLU A 239 31.25 5.15 24.33
C GLU A 239 31.71 3.70 24.64
N PHE A 240 31.22 2.72 23.89
CA PHE A 240 31.58 1.32 24.14
C PHE A 240 33.01 1.01 23.67
N ASP A 241 33.97 1.06 24.59
CA ASP A 241 35.37 0.65 24.34
C ASP A 241 35.55 -0.88 24.18
N ARG A 242 34.54 -1.71 24.49
CA ARG A 242 34.58 -3.18 24.45
C ARG A 242 33.24 -3.79 24.06
N PRO A 243 33.19 -5.04 23.54
CA PRO A 243 31.93 -5.73 23.31
C PRO A 243 31.29 -6.03 24.67
N GLN A 244 30.30 -5.21 25.06
CA GLN A 244 29.43 -5.56 26.19
C GLN A 244 28.51 -6.71 25.80
N ASP A 245 28.10 -7.49 26.80
CA ASP A 245 27.07 -8.52 26.63
C ASP A 245 25.80 -7.89 26.02
N MET A 246 25.23 -8.55 25.02
CA MET A 246 24.07 -8.07 24.27
C MET A 246 22.87 -7.76 25.19
N LYS A 247 22.79 -8.45 26.33
CA LYS A 247 21.80 -8.19 27.40
C LYS A 247 21.95 -6.83 28.08
N SER A 248 23.17 -6.29 28.18
CA SER A 248 23.40 -4.97 28.77
C SER A 248 22.97 -3.86 27.81
N LEU A 249 23.19 -4.06 26.51
CA LEU A 249 22.79 -3.10 25.46
C LEU A 249 21.27 -2.95 25.39
N MET A 250 20.52 -4.05 25.53
CA MET A 250 19.05 -4.03 25.50
C MET A 250 18.40 -3.29 26.69
N LYS A 251 19.17 -2.86 27.70
CA LYS A 251 18.65 -2.00 28.78
C LYS A 251 18.56 -0.52 28.39
N LEU A 252 19.19 -0.12 27.29
CA LEU A 252 19.17 1.26 26.81
C LEU A 252 18.00 1.45 25.83
N GLU A 253 17.18 2.49 26.06
CA GLU A 253 15.98 2.77 25.26
C GLU A 253 16.28 2.90 23.75
N SER A 254 17.40 3.53 23.40
CA SER A 254 17.83 3.72 22.01
C SER A 254 18.23 2.40 21.32
N PHE A 255 18.84 1.47 22.06
CA PHE A 255 19.14 0.12 21.57
C PHE A 255 17.89 -0.75 21.45
N MET A 256 16.90 -0.56 22.33
CA MET A 256 15.61 -1.25 22.23
C MET A 256 14.89 -0.91 20.91
N GLY A 257 14.91 0.36 20.50
CA GLY A 257 14.40 0.80 19.18
C GLY A 257 15.10 0.08 18.02
N PHE A 258 16.43 -0.02 18.06
CA PHE A 258 17.21 -0.77 17.06
C PHE A 258 16.83 -2.25 16.99
N PHE A 259 16.77 -2.94 18.14
CA PHE A 259 16.46 -4.37 18.16
C PHE A 259 15.01 -4.66 17.72
N SER A 260 14.07 -3.76 18.00
CA SER A 260 12.70 -3.84 17.47
C SER A 260 12.68 -3.77 15.94
N LEU A 261 13.43 -2.85 15.33
CA LEU A 261 13.58 -2.76 13.88
C LEU A 261 14.27 -3.99 13.28
N LEU A 262 15.31 -4.51 13.94
CA LEU A 262 15.99 -5.72 13.53
C LEU A 262 15.06 -6.94 13.55
N ASN A 263 14.25 -7.08 14.60
CA ASN A 263 13.24 -8.13 14.69
C ASN A 263 12.20 -7.99 13.57
N ASN A 264 11.69 -6.78 13.31
CA ASN A 264 10.75 -6.57 12.21
C ASN A 264 11.38 -6.93 10.85
N PHE A 265 12.63 -6.52 10.59
CA PHE A 265 13.35 -6.87 9.37
C PHE A 265 13.56 -8.38 9.23
N LYS A 266 13.99 -9.07 10.30
CA LYS A 266 14.10 -10.54 10.32
C LYS A 266 12.78 -11.21 9.97
N LEU A 267 11.68 -10.71 10.55
CA LEU A 267 10.35 -11.23 10.25
C LEU A 267 9.92 -10.98 8.80
N HIS A 268 10.22 -9.81 8.19
CA HIS A 268 10.01 -9.58 6.74
C HIS A 268 10.83 -10.55 5.86
N ARG A 269 11.97 -11.00 6.39
CA ARG A 269 12.89 -11.92 5.73
C ARG A 269 12.59 -13.41 5.98
N ASN A 270 11.46 -13.73 6.62
CA ASN A 270 11.09 -15.08 7.07
C ASN A 270 12.19 -15.72 7.95
N LYS A 271 12.78 -14.94 8.85
CA LYS A 271 13.78 -15.40 9.82
C LYS A 271 13.26 -15.23 11.23
N MET A 272 13.70 -16.13 12.11
CA MET A 272 13.34 -16.09 13.53
C MET A 272 13.86 -14.80 14.19
N PRO A 273 13.00 -14.02 14.87
CA PRO A 273 13.41 -12.84 15.61
C PRO A 273 14.21 -13.22 16.87
N LEU A 274 14.86 -12.24 17.47
CA LEU A 274 15.49 -12.39 18.79
C LEU A 274 14.40 -12.50 19.87
N LEU A 275 14.46 -13.55 20.69
CA LEU A 275 13.49 -13.88 21.73
C LEU A 275 14.04 -13.53 23.13
N GLU A 276 14.44 -12.27 23.31
CA GLU A 276 14.86 -11.74 24.61
C GLU A 276 13.66 -11.09 25.31
N GLU A 277 13.61 -11.20 26.63
CA GLU A 277 12.50 -10.77 27.50
C GLU A 277 11.99 -9.36 27.14
N GLN A 278 12.90 -8.38 27.10
CA GLN A 278 12.58 -6.97 26.86
C GLN A 278 11.97 -6.70 25.47
N LEU A 279 12.28 -7.53 24.48
CA LEU A 279 11.82 -7.36 23.09
C LEU A 279 10.47 -8.02 22.83
N LEU A 280 10.14 -9.08 23.57
CA LEU A 280 8.95 -9.88 23.33
C LEU A 280 7.68 -9.11 23.68
N ASP A 281 7.65 -8.35 24.78
CA ASP A 281 6.43 -7.67 25.24
C ASP A 281 5.82 -6.73 24.20
N SER A 282 6.67 -6.00 23.47
CA SER A 282 6.23 -5.02 22.46
C SER A 282 5.96 -5.62 21.09
N SER A 283 6.46 -6.83 20.82
CA SER A 283 6.49 -7.42 19.47
C SER A 283 5.84 -8.79 19.34
N ILE A 284 5.44 -9.44 20.46
CA ILE A 284 4.93 -10.81 20.50
C ILE A 284 3.80 -11.04 19.51
N LEU A 285 2.80 -10.15 19.47
CA LEU A 285 1.68 -10.28 18.54
C LEU A 285 2.10 -10.20 17.08
N GLN A 286 3.09 -9.38 16.76
CA GLN A 286 3.62 -9.27 15.39
C GLN A 286 4.44 -10.52 15.03
N ILE A 287 5.24 -11.03 15.97
CA ILE A 287 6.01 -12.26 15.81
C ILE A 287 5.07 -13.45 15.58
N LEU A 288 4.14 -13.69 16.50
CA LEU A 288 3.16 -14.78 16.43
C LEU A 288 2.33 -14.69 15.14
N LYS A 289 1.87 -13.48 14.79
CA LYS A 289 1.15 -13.24 13.53
C LYS A 289 2.00 -13.62 12.32
N LYS A 290 3.26 -13.19 12.25
CA LYS A 290 4.12 -13.43 11.07
C LYS A 290 4.61 -14.86 10.94
N VAL A 291 4.88 -15.55 12.06
CA VAL A 291 5.19 -16.99 12.06
C VAL A 291 4.06 -17.80 11.40
N LEU A 292 2.81 -17.30 11.42
CA LEU A 292 1.64 -18.02 10.92
C LEU A 292 0.98 -17.45 9.65
N LEU A 293 1.16 -16.17 9.32
CA LEU A 293 0.44 -15.51 8.22
C LEU A 293 1.22 -15.32 6.93
N VAL A 294 2.54 -15.53 6.90
CA VAL A 294 3.37 -15.21 5.72
C VAL A 294 3.66 -16.43 4.84
N THR A 295 3.49 -17.65 5.35
CA THR A 295 3.79 -18.88 4.59
C THR A 295 2.53 -19.43 3.88
N PRO A 296 2.54 -19.56 2.54
CA PRO A 296 1.42 -20.14 1.77
C PRO A 296 1.15 -21.60 2.09
N THR A 297 2.18 -22.32 2.55
CA THR A 297 2.14 -23.72 2.96
C THR A 297 2.61 -23.82 4.41
N LEU A 298 1.73 -24.31 5.27
CA LEU A 298 2.03 -24.49 6.69
C LEU A 298 2.66 -25.86 6.92
N GLU A 299 3.97 -25.86 7.08
CA GLU A 299 4.73 -27.03 7.53
C GLU A 299 4.70 -27.20 9.07
N PRO A 300 4.86 -28.43 9.61
CA PRO A 300 4.85 -28.69 11.05
C PRO A 300 5.85 -27.88 11.87
N HIS A 301 7.02 -27.56 11.32
CA HIS A 301 8.03 -26.76 12.02
C HIS A 301 7.57 -25.33 12.31
N HIS A 302 6.62 -24.78 11.56
CA HIS A 302 6.05 -23.46 11.86
C HIS A 302 5.21 -23.48 13.15
N LEU A 303 4.51 -24.59 13.42
CA LEU A 303 3.80 -24.77 14.68
C LEU A 303 4.80 -24.85 15.83
N GLU A 304 5.87 -25.61 15.64
CA GLU A 304 6.93 -25.73 16.63
C GLU A 304 7.56 -24.38 16.94
N ASP A 305 7.88 -23.58 15.93
CA ASP A 305 8.42 -22.23 16.10
C ASP A 305 7.43 -21.30 16.81
N TYR A 306 6.14 -21.36 16.43
CA TYR A 306 5.09 -20.62 17.10
C TYR A 306 5.00 -20.98 18.59
N LEU A 307 4.97 -22.27 18.90
CA LEU A 307 4.89 -22.77 20.27
C LEU A 307 6.15 -22.42 21.07
N LYS A 308 7.34 -22.45 20.47
CA LYS A 308 8.59 -22.01 21.11
C LYS A 308 8.54 -20.52 21.46
N VAL A 309 8.07 -19.67 20.55
CA VAL A 309 7.91 -18.23 20.82
C VAL A 309 6.92 -18.01 21.96
N LEU A 310 5.75 -18.64 21.87
CA LEU A 310 4.70 -18.50 22.87
C LEU A 310 5.16 -19.01 24.24
N TYR A 311 5.81 -20.17 24.27
CA TYR A 311 6.38 -20.75 25.49
C TYR A 311 7.38 -19.79 26.12
N ARG A 312 8.32 -19.26 25.33
CA ARG A 312 9.32 -18.30 25.80
C ARG A 312 8.69 -17.01 26.33
N TYR A 313 7.64 -16.53 25.67
CA TYR A 313 6.89 -15.36 26.15
C TYR A 313 6.21 -15.63 27.50
N LEU A 314 5.57 -16.79 27.67
CA LEU A 314 4.92 -17.19 28.92
C LEU A 314 5.93 -17.44 30.07
N GLU A 315 7.16 -17.86 29.76
CA GLU A 315 8.23 -17.96 30.77
C GLU A 315 8.60 -16.60 31.34
N PHE A 316 8.67 -15.57 30.49
CA PHE A 316 9.00 -14.21 30.90
C PHE A 316 7.81 -13.45 31.49
N ASN A 317 6.61 -13.77 31.03
CA ASN A 317 5.37 -13.13 31.44
C ASN A 317 4.42 -14.18 32.02
N PRO A 318 4.54 -14.52 33.31
CA PRO A 318 3.67 -15.50 33.95
C PRO A 318 2.21 -15.03 34.07
N SER A 319 1.96 -13.73 33.97
CA SER A 319 0.62 -13.12 33.96
C SER A 319 0.42 -12.25 32.72
N PRO A 320 0.38 -12.85 31.51
CA PRO A 320 0.30 -12.10 30.27
C PRO A 320 -1.08 -11.42 30.11
N PRO A 321 -1.17 -10.25 29.43
CA PRO A 321 -2.45 -9.58 29.21
C PRO A 321 -3.43 -10.45 28.42
N SER A 322 -4.70 -10.51 28.85
CA SER A 322 -5.72 -11.37 28.20
C SER A 322 -5.88 -11.07 26.71
N PHE A 323 -5.78 -9.80 26.29
CA PHE A 323 -5.81 -9.43 24.87
C PHE A 323 -4.69 -10.10 24.06
N VAL A 324 -3.48 -10.23 24.63
CA VAL A 324 -2.36 -10.90 23.96
C VAL A 324 -2.67 -12.40 23.80
N LEU A 325 -3.17 -13.02 24.87
CA LEU A 325 -3.60 -14.42 24.86
C LEU A 325 -4.73 -14.69 23.87
N LYS A 326 -5.76 -13.85 23.83
CA LYS A 326 -6.87 -13.92 22.87
C LYS A 326 -6.35 -13.94 21.43
N MET A 327 -5.43 -13.04 21.12
CA MET A 327 -4.84 -12.93 19.78
C MET A 327 -3.93 -14.12 19.46
N ALA A 328 -3.10 -14.56 20.42
CA ALA A 328 -2.30 -15.77 20.28
C ALA A 328 -3.19 -17.00 20.01
N ASN A 329 -4.18 -17.24 20.86
CA ASN A 329 -5.14 -18.33 20.70
C ASN A 329 -5.88 -18.26 19.35
N HIS A 330 -6.29 -17.07 18.91
CA HIS A 330 -6.86 -16.88 17.58
C HIS A 330 -5.89 -17.30 16.47
N TYR A 331 -4.63 -16.90 16.53
CA TYR A 331 -3.64 -17.30 15.52
C TYR A 331 -3.36 -18.80 15.54
N PHE A 332 -3.26 -19.41 16.73
CA PHE A 332 -3.11 -20.84 16.89
C PHE A 332 -4.28 -21.61 16.25
N ILE A 333 -5.53 -21.22 16.53
CA ILE A 333 -6.71 -21.84 15.91
C ILE A 333 -6.73 -21.60 14.39
N THR A 334 -6.31 -20.42 13.92
CA THR A 334 -6.16 -20.13 12.48
C THR A 334 -5.13 -21.03 11.81
N PHE A 335 -4.06 -21.38 12.51
CA PHE A 335 -3.06 -22.29 12.00
C PHE A 335 -3.61 -23.70 11.91
N LEU A 336 -4.20 -24.20 13.00
CA LEU A 336 -4.80 -25.54 13.03
C LEU A 336 -5.88 -25.71 11.95
N SER A 337 -6.70 -24.68 11.71
CA SER A 337 -7.78 -24.76 10.70
C SER A 337 -7.27 -24.91 9.27
N LYS A 338 -6.05 -24.43 9.00
CA LYS A 338 -5.38 -24.50 7.69
C LYS A 338 -4.54 -25.78 7.48
N MET A 339 -4.34 -26.59 8.51
CA MET A 339 -3.67 -27.88 8.36
C MET A 339 -4.64 -28.91 7.80
N ASP A 340 -4.26 -29.58 6.70
CA ASP A 340 -5.12 -30.55 6.01
C ASP A 340 -5.50 -31.75 6.89
N ASP A 341 -4.58 -32.20 7.75
CA ASP A 341 -4.79 -33.37 8.62
C ASP A 341 -5.65 -33.08 9.86
N ILE A 342 -5.91 -31.80 10.17
CA ILE A 342 -6.68 -31.43 11.36
C ILE A 342 -8.16 -31.42 11.03
N ASN A 343 -8.88 -32.39 11.61
CA ASN A 343 -10.33 -32.46 11.50
C ASN A 343 -11.04 -31.42 12.40
N LEU A 344 -12.31 -31.17 12.09
CA LEU A 344 -13.12 -30.16 12.76
C LEU A 344 -13.35 -30.44 14.27
N PRO A 345 -13.58 -31.70 14.71
CA PRO A 345 -13.65 -32.02 16.15
C PRO A 345 -12.40 -31.63 16.94
N VAL A 346 -11.20 -31.87 16.40
CA VAL A 346 -9.94 -31.46 17.06
C VAL A 346 -9.89 -29.94 17.22
N LEU A 347 -10.23 -29.21 16.15
CA LEU A 347 -10.22 -27.74 16.17
C LEU A 347 -11.18 -27.18 17.23
N VAL A 348 -12.39 -27.73 17.31
CA VAL A 348 -13.41 -27.35 18.29
C VAL A 348 -12.96 -27.69 19.71
N SER A 349 -12.37 -28.87 19.93
CA SER A 349 -11.82 -29.24 21.23
C SER A 349 -10.76 -28.25 21.73
N TYR A 350 -9.86 -27.80 20.86
CA TYR A 350 -8.91 -26.74 21.23
C TYR A 350 -9.61 -25.41 21.52
N LEU A 351 -10.62 -25.04 20.73
CA LEU A 351 -11.38 -23.80 20.93
C LEU A 351 -12.12 -23.78 22.28
N VAL A 352 -12.84 -24.84 22.61
CA VAL A 352 -13.57 -25.00 23.89
C VAL A 352 -12.59 -25.05 25.05
N THR A 353 -11.46 -25.75 24.92
CA THR A 353 -10.44 -25.78 25.97
C THR A 353 -9.82 -24.40 26.23
N LEU A 354 -9.52 -23.63 25.18
CA LEU A 354 -8.93 -22.29 25.30
C LEU A 354 -9.95 -21.24 25.74
N PHE A 355 -11.21 -21.40 25.35
CA PHE A 355 -12.33 -20.51 25.66
C PHE A 355 -13.55 -21.32 26.12
N PRO A 356 -13.63 -21.72 27.39
CA PRO A 356 -14.73 -22.55 27.91
C PRO A 356 -16.13 -22.01 27.59
N ARG A 357 -16.34 -20.69 27.65
CA ARG A 357 -17.64 -20.06 27.29
C ARG A 357 -18.05 -20.23 25.83
N SER A 358 -17.14 -20.66 24.96
CA SER A 358 -17.49 -20.93 23.56
C SER A 358 -18.38 -22.16 23.40
N GLU A 359 -18.38 -23.10 24.34
CA GLU A 359 -19.18 -24.33 24.25
C GLU A 359 -20.67 -24.04 24.08
N GLU A 360 -21.25 -23.26 25.02
CA GLU A 360 -22.67 -22.86 24.98
C GLU A 360 -23.03 -22.10 23.70
N LEU A 361 -22.09 -21.29 23.18
CA LEU A 361 -22.27 -20.52 21.95
C LEU A 361 -22.24 -21.43 20.71
N LEU A 362 -21.34 -22.41 20.66
CA LEU A 362 -21.27 -23.36 19.56
C LEU A 362 -22.45 -24.34 19.59
N GLU A 363 -22.97 -24.66 20.78
CA GLU A 363 -24.20 -25.43 20.95
C GLU A 363 -25.41 -24.68 20.40
N SER A 364 -25.64 -23.45 20.88
CA SER A 364 -26.82 -22.66 20.52
C SER A 364 -26.90 -22.31 19.04
N THR A 365 -25.75 -22.21 18.38
CA THR A 365 -25.65 -21.98 16.94
C THR A 365 -25.80 -23.25 16.09
N GLY A 366 -25.98 -24.42 16.73
CA GLY A 366 -26.11 -25.72 16.07
C GLY A 366 -24.80 -26.26 15.49
N LEU A 367 -23.66 -25.60 15.75
CA LEU A 367 -22.35 -26.02 15.24
C LEU A 367 -21.93 -27.35 15.85
N LEU A 368 -22.04 -27.51 17.17
CA LEU A 368 -21.62 -28.77 17.83
C LEU A 368 -22.43 -29.97 17.32
N ASN A 369 -23.75 -29.86 17.28
CA ASN A 369 -24.60 -30.95 16.80
C ASN A 369 -24.27 -31.32 15.34
N MET A 370 -24.06 -30.32 14.49
CA MET A 370 -23.71 -30.55 13.10
C MET A 370 -22.34 -31.24 12.94
N ILE A 371 -21.36 -30.88 13.77
CA ILE A 371 -19.99 -31.41 13.70
C ILE A 371 -19.91 -32.85 14.18
N TYR A 372 -20.59 -33.18 15.28
CA TYR A 372 -20.49 -34.50 15.92
C TYR A 372 -21.58 -35.48 15.50
N ASN A 373 -22.78 -34.99 15.18
CA ASN A 373 -23.95 -35.83 14.89
C ASN A 373 -24.43 -35.73 13.43
N GLY A 374 -23.95 -34.76 12.64
CA GLY A 374 -24.30 -34.59 11.24
C GLY A 374 -25.72 -34.04 10.99
N ASN A 375 -26.43 -33.67 12.05
CA ASN A 375 -27.72 -33.01 12.02
C ASN A 375 -27.59 -31.59 12.61
N ALA A 376 -28.41 -30.68 12.11
CA ALA A 376 -28.33 -29.29 12.52
C ALA A 376 -29.20 -28.98 13.76
N GLU A 377 -29.99 -29.93 14.27
CA GLU A 377 -31.05 -29.70 15.28
C GLU A 377 -30.58 -29.03 16.58
N ALA A 378 -31.50 -28.36 17.28
CA ALA A 378 -31.23 -27.73 18.57
C ALA A 378 -31.17 -28.77 19.71
N GLY A 379 -30.22 -28.58 20.64
CA GLY A 379 -29.92 -29.50 21.72
C GLY A 379 -28.71 -30.37 21.37
N PHE A 380 -27.58 -30.14 22.01
CA PHE A 380 -26.41 -30.98 21.86
C PHE A 380 -26.47 -32.11 22.88
N GLU A 381 -26.80 -33.32 22.41
CA GLU A 381 -26.48 -34.53 23.15
C GLU A 381 -25.20 -35.12 22.52
N PRO A 382 -24.02 -34.91 23.13
CA PRO A 382 -22.79 -35.48 22.62
C PRO A 382 -22.92 -37.00 22.59
N LYS A 383 -22.80 -37.60 21.39
CA LYS A 383 -22.52 -39.04 21.29
C LYS A 383 -21.10 -39.37 21.77
N HIS A 384 -20.22 -38.37 21.81
CA HIS A 384 -18.82 -38.47 22.19
C HIS A 384 -18.39 -37.21 22.96
N ASP A 385 -17.63 -37.39 24.03
CA ASP A 385 -17.01 -36.29 24.77
C ASP A 385 -16.04 -35.51 23.88
N PHE A 386 -15.83 -34.23 24.20
CA PHE A 386 -14.75 -33.46 23.60
C PHE A 386 -13.41 -34.16 23.85
N MET A 387 -12.51 -34.10 22.85
CA MET A 387 -11.11 -34.36 23.14
C MET A 387 -10.64 -33.33 24.18
N ASN A 388 -9.85 -33.79 25.16
CA ASN A 388 -9.24 -32.94 26.18
C ASN A 388 -7.77 -32.68 25.82
N PRO A 389 -7.47 -31.72 24.93
CA PRO A 389 -6.09 -31.38 24.60
C PRO A 389 -5.38 -30.87 25.85
N HIS A 390 -4.12 -31.28 26.00
CA HIS A 390 -3.29 -30.80 27.11
C HIS A 390 -2.84 -29.36 26.81
N VAL A 391 -3.56 -28.39 27.38
CA VAL A 391 -3.29 -26.96 27.24
C VAL A 391 -2.78 -26.40 28.57
N ARG A 392 -1.80 -25.50 28.47
CA ARG A 392 -1.28 -24.77 29.63
C ARG A 392 -2.37 -23.89 30.26
N PRO A 393 -2.55 -23.90 31.60
CA PRO A 393 -3.61 -23.14 32.26
C PRO A 393 -3.59 -21.63 31.96
N GLU A 394 -2.40 -21.06 31.75
CA GLU A 394 -2.22 -19.63 31.46
C GLU A 394 -2.81 -19.22 30.10
N LEU A 395 -3.03 -20.17 29.19
CA LEU A 395 -3.65 -19.92 27.88
C LEU A 395 -5.18 -20.03 27.92
N VAL A 396 -5.74 -20.59 28.99
CA VAL A 396 -7.18 -20.79 29.16
C VAL A 396 -7.80 -19.50 29.64
N LEU A 397 -8.82 -19.03 28.90
CA LEU A 397 -9.54 -17.79 29.18
C LEU A 397 -10.99 -18.12 29.58
N PRO A 398 -11.22 -18.53 30.84
CA PRO A 398 -12.50 -19.11 31.28
C PRO A 398 -13.66 -18.14 31.19
N ASP A 399 -13.43 -16.85 31.44
CA ASP A 399 -14.50 -15.84 31.49
C ASP A 399 -14.73 -15.13 30.15
N GLU A 400 -13.97 -15.49 29.11
CA GLU A 400 -13.93 -14.77 27.84
C GLU A 400 -14.47 -15.59 26.68
N TYR A 401 -15.10 -14.90 25.72
CA TYR A 401 -15.48 -15.48 24.44
C TYR A 401 -14.33 -15.36 23.42
N PRO A 402 -14.25 -16.30 22.46
CA PRO A 402 -13.43 -16.11 21.28
C PRO A 402 -13.96 -14.94 20.44
N ASN A 403 -13.08 -14.32 19.65
CA ASN A 403 -13.50 -13.28 18.71
C ASN A 403 -14.35 -13.86 17.56
N LEU A 404 -15.12 -13.01 16.88
CA LEU A 404 -15.98 -13.44 15.77
C LEU A 404 -15.20 -14.08 14.62
N ALA A 405 -13.97 -13.62 14.37
CA ALA A 405 -13.10 -14.21 13.35
C ALA A 405 -12.73 -15.67 13.66
N THR A 406 -12.53 -16.04 14.93
CA THR A 406 -12.31 -17.44 15.34
C THR A 406 -13.57 -18.28 15.12
N ILE A 407 -14.76 -17.75 15.41
CA ILE A 407 -16.04 -18.44 15.17
C ILE A 407 -16.23 -18.66 13.65
N ASP A 408 -15.91 -17.66 12.83
CA ASP A 408 -15.98 -17.76 11.37
C ASP A 408 -15.06 -18.84 10.78
N LEU A 409 -13.91 -19.12 11.41
CA LEU A 409 -13.04 -20.23 11.00
C LEU A 409 -13.74 -21.59 11.14
N ILE A 410 -14.54 -21.77 12.21
CA ILE A 410 -15.30 -23.00 12.42
C ILE A 410 -16.38 -23.15 11.34
N TYR A 411 -17.13 -22.08 11.06
CA TYR A 411 -18.10 -22.07 9.96
C TYR A 411 -17.44 -22.33 8.61
N SER A 412 -16.32 -21.68 8.33
CA SER A 412 -15.57 -21.85 7.08
C SER A 412 -15.17 -23.31 6.90
N LYS A 413 -14.53 -23.90 7.91
CA LYS A 413 -14.07 -25.29 7.82
C LYS A 413 -15.25 -26.26 7.69
N LEU A 414 -16.32 -26.07 8.46
CA LEU A 414 -17.54 -26.88 8.31
C LEU A 414 -18.17 -26.79 6.90
N LEU A 415 -18.36 -25.57 6.39
CA LEU A 415 -19.05 -25.35 5.11
C LEU A 415 -18.19 -25.81 3.92
N PHE A 416 -16.87 -25.66 3.98
CA PHE A 416 -15.97 -25.95 2.87
C PHE A 416 -15.30 -27.33 2.92
N ASP A 417 -15.20 -27.97 4.10
CA ASP A 417 -14.64 -29.32 4.20
C ASP A 417 -15.75 -30.39 4.26
N ASN A 418 -16.81 -30.16 5.03
CA ASN A 418 -17.91 -31.13 5.22
C ASN A 418 -19.06 -30.98 4.21
N HIS A 419 -19.08 -29.87 3.45
CA HIS A 419 -20.05 -29.60 2.39
C HIS A 419 -21.52 -29.89 2.75
N PRO A 420 -22.07 -29.21 3.78
CA PRO A 420 -23.44 -29.44 4.20
C PRO A 420 -24.43 -29.10 3.09
N SER A 421 -25.57 -29.79 3.10
CA SER A 421 -26.65 -29.57 2.14
C SER A 421 -27.25 -28.16 2.28
N LYS A 422 -28.02 -27.74 1.27
CA LYS A 422 -28.78 -26.48 1.31
C LYS A 422 -29.69 -26.37 2.54
N ILE A 423 -30.31 -27.47 2.97
CA ILE A 423 -31.22 -27.50 4.12
C ILE A 423 -30.43 -27.29 5.41
N GLN A 424 -29.34 -28.04 5.59
CA GLN A 424 -28.44 -27.89 6.75
C GLN A 424 -27.83 -26.48 6.80
N THR A 425 -27.39 -25.95 5.67
CA THR A 425 -26.85 -24.58 5.56
C THR A 425 -27.89 -23.53 5.99
N ARG A 426 -29.15 -23.68 5.56
CA ARG A 426 -30.23 -22.79 6.00
C ARG A 426 -30.42 -22.86 7.51
N PHE A 427 -30.52 -24.06 8.06
CA PHE A 427 -30.70 -24.24 9.49
C PHE A 427 -29.58 -23.57 10.29
N LEU A 428 -28.32 -23.88 9.96
CA LEU A 428 -27.15 -23.31 10.64
C LEU A 428 -27.15 -21.78 10.60
N PHE A 429 -27.53 -21.19 9.45
CA PHE A 429 -27.63 -19.75 9.32
C PHE A 429 -28.77 -19.15 10.14
N ASP A 430 -29.90 -19.85 10.21
CA ASP A 430 -31.07 -19.41 10.97
C ASP A 430 -30.77 -19.44 12.48
N SER A 431 -30.18 -20.52 13.00
CA SER A 431 -29.75 -20.64 14.39
C SER A 431 -28.68 -19.61 14.75
N TYR A 432 -27.73 -19.37 13.86
CA TYR A 432 -26.75 -18.29 14.01
C TYR A 432 -27.42 -16.93 14.19
N LEU A 433 -28.36 -16.57 13.31
CA LEU A 433 -29.05 -15.29 13.39
C LEU A 433 -29.91 -15.17 14.65
N GLU A 434 -30.58 -16.24 15.06
CA GLU A 434 -31.38 -16.28 16.28
C GLU A 434 -30.53 -15.99 17.52
N GLU A 435 -29.35 -16.61 17.64
CA GLU A 435 -28.47 -16.36 18.78
C GLU A 435 -27.90 -14.93 18.76
N VAL A 436 -27.51 -14.42 17.58
CA VAL A 436 -27.06 -13.01 17.46
C VAL A 436 -28.18 -12.05 17.90
N GLN A 437 -29.40 -12.27 17.43
CA GLN A 437 -30.56 -11.45 17.81
C GLN A 437 -30.81 -11.50 19.32
N LYS A 438 -30.77 -12.69 19.92
CA LYS A 438 -30.96 -12.88 21.35
C LYS A 438 -29.94 -12.09 22.15
N VAL A 439 -28.66 -12.16 21.79
CA VAL A 439 -27.58 -11.38 22.44
C VAL A 439 -27.80 -9.88 22.27
N GLN A 440 -28.07 -9.41 21.05
CA GLN A 440 -28.25 -7.97 20.77
C GLN A 440 -29.47 -7.37 21.48
N ARG A 441 -30.53 -8.17 21.72
CA ARG A 441 -31.69 -7.75 22.50
C ARG A 441 -31.41 -7.61 24.01
N GLN A 442 -30.37 -8.27 24.50
CA GLN A 442 -30.00 -8.28 25.92
C GLN A 442 -28.93 -7.21 26.25
N GLU A 443 -28.61 -6.32 25.31
CA GLU A 443 -27.64 -5.25 25.52
C GLU A 443 -28.03 -4.33 26.70
N PRO A 444 -27.05 -3.86 27.51
CA PRO A 444 -25.60 -3.85 27.25
C PRO A 444 -24.85 -5.05 27.86
N ILE A 445 -24.51 -6.06 27.05
CA ILE A 445 -23.59 -7.13 27.44
C ILE A 445 -22.16 -6.65 27.15
N SER A 446 -21.28 -6.65 28.15
CA SER A 446 -19.87 -6.35 27.94
C SER A 446 -19.17 -7.53 27.23
N PHE A 447 -18.47 -7.23 26.13
CA PHE A 447 -17.53 -8.13 25.42
C PHE A 447 -18.09 -9.50 24.93
N HIS A 448 -19.27 -9.52 24.30
CA HIS A 448 -19.78 -10.69 23.56
C HIS A 448 -19.50 -10.55 22.04
N PRO A 449 -19.05 -11.59 21.31
CA PRO A 449 -18.74 -11.51 19.87
C PRO A 449 -19.95 -11.19 18.98
N PHE A 450 -21.16 -11.45 19.48
CA PHE A 450 -22.43 -11.15 18.78
C PHE A 450 -23.09 -9.84 19.20
N ALA A 451 -22.52 -9.09 20.16
CA ALA A 451 -23.03 -7.77 20.50
C ALA A 451 -22.84 -6.80 19.32
N SER A 452 -23.76 -5.85 19.15
CA SER A 452 -23.84 -4.92 18.03
C SER A 452 -22.54 -4.14 17.77
N SER A 453 -21.81 -3.83 18.83
CA SER A 453 -20.52 -3.12 18.80
C SER A 453 -19.34 -3.95 18.27
N TRP A 454 -19.42 -5.27 18.34
CA TRP A 454 -18.33 -6.20 17.98
C TRP A 454 -18.67 -7.08 16.78
N HIS A 455 -19.96 -7.23 16.48
CA HIS A 455 -20.44 -8.10 15.44
C HIS A 455 -20.23 -7.49 14.05
N ASP A 456 -19.57 -8.22 13.16
CA ASP A 456 -19.38 -7.85 11.76
C ASP A 456 -19.97 -8.93 10.82
N SER A 457 -20.03 -8.64 9.52
CA SER A 457 -20.67 -9.56 8.55
C SER A 457 -19.76 -10.68 8.03
N ILE A 458 -18.65 -11.03 8.73
CA ILE A 458 -17.70 -12.04 8.22
C ILE A 458 -18.33 -13.44 8.12
N VAL A 459 -19.16 -13.84 9.09
CA VAL A 459 -19.86 -15.13 9.06
C VAL A 459 -20.85 -15.17 7.88
N LEU A 460 -21.58 -14.07 7.63
CA LEU A 460 -22.45 -13.95 6.45
C LEU A 460 -21.66 -14.16 5.16
N GLU A 461 -20.50 -13.51 5.01
CA GLU A 461 -19.63 -13.67 3.85
C GLU A 461 -19.30 -15.15 3.60
N THR A 462 -18.99 -15.91 4.65
CA THR A 462 -18.71 -17.35 4.56
C THR A 462 -19.92 -18.16 4.04
N PHE A 463 -21.12 -17.90 4.58
CA PHE A 463 -22.36 -18.55 4.09
C PHE A 463 -22.68 -18.19 2.64
N LEU A 464 -22.48 -16.93 2.24
CA LEU A 464 -22.69 -16.47 0.87
C LEU A 464 -21.69 -17.14 -0.08
N ARG A 465 -20.40 -17.19 0.28
CA ARG A 465 -19.38 -17.89 -0.52
C ARG A 465 -19.73 -19.35 -0.71
N HIS A 466 -20.06 -20.08 0.35
CA HIS A 466 -20.44 -21.49 0.25
C HIS A 466 -21.66 -21.67 -0.67
N SER A 467 -22.68 -20.83 -0.52
CA SER A 467 -23.89 -20.87 -1.33
C SER A 467 -23.64 -20.59 -2.80
N LEU A 468 -22.70 -19.68 -3.12
CA LEU A 468 -22.33 -19.32 -4.48
C LEU A 468 -21.43 -20.34 -5.16
N TYR A 469 -20.39 -20.81 -4.47
CA TYR A 469 -19.33 -21.62 -5.09
C TYR A 469 -19.60 -23.12 -4.99
N ASN A 470 -20.04 -23.61 -3.82
CA ASN A 470 -20.23 -25.04 -3.59
C ASN A 470 -21.65 -25.46 -3.96
N LEU A 471 -22.67 -24.76 -3.43
CA LEU A 471 -24.07 -25.08 -3.74
C LEU A 471 -24.50 -24.59 -5.13
N LYS A 472 -23.82 -23.57 -5.67
CA LYS A 472 -24.17 -22.90 -6.94
C LYS A 472 -25.63 -22.41 -6.95
N LYS A 473 -26.09 -21.85 -5.84
CA LYS A 473 -27.47 -21.36 -5.65
C LYS A 473 -27.48 -19.85 -5.32
N PRO A 474 -27.33 -18.96 -6.32
CA PRO A 474 -27.34 -17.51 -6.08
C PRO A 474 -28.66 -16.98 -5.50
N ARG A 475 -29.82 -17.50 -5.92
CA ARG A 475 -31.11 -17.14 -5.28
C ARG A 475 -31.19 -17.54 -3.81
N PHE A 476 -30.57 -18.66 -3.42
CA PHE A 476 -30.50 -19.06 -2.02
C PHE A 476 -29.62 -18.09 -1.23
N ALA A 477 -28.45 -17.74 -1.76
CA ALA A 477 -27.57 -16.72 -1.18
C ALA A 477 -28.26 -15.35 -1.03
N SER A 478 -29.05 -14.93 -2.04
CA SER A 478 -29.89 -13.72 -1.98
C SER A 478 -30.82 -13.71 -0.78
N ASN A 479 -31.51 -14.83 -0.54
CA ASN A 479 -32.43 -14.95 0.59
C ASN A 479 -31.70 -14.90 1.94
N LEU A 480 -30.50 -15.49 2.06
CA LEU A 480 -29.71 -15.40 3.28
C LEU A 480 -29.29 -13.94 3.55
N LEU A 481 -28.83 -13.23 2.51
CA LEU A 481 -28.47 -11.81 2.60
C LEU A 481 -29.66 -10.96 3.05
N LYS A 482 -30.83 -11.11 2.41
CA LYS A 482 -32.05 -10.38 2.80
C LYS A 482 -32.45 -10.66 4.25
N LYS A 483 -32.40 -11.93 4.66
CA LYS A 483 -32.71 -12.30 6.05
C LYS A 483 -31.75 -11.62 7.02
N TYR A 484 -30.45 -11.61 6.71
CA TYR A 484 -29.44 -10.94 7.54
C TYR A 484 -29.74 -9.44 7.69
N LEU A 485 -29.94 -8.73 6.58
CA LEU A 485 -30.13 -7.28 6.56
C LEU A 485 -31.37 -6.86 7.36
N GLY A 486 -32.43 -7.66 7.34
CA GLY A 486 -33.65 -7.39 8.11
C GLY A 486 -33.63 -7.84 9.56
N SER A 487 -32.55 -8.48 10.05
CA SER A 487 -32.57 -9.23 11.31
C SER A 487 -31.70 -8.67 12.43
N ILE A 488 -30.53 -8.10 12.11
CA ILE A 488 -29.51 -7.79 13.13
C ILE A 488 -28.72 -6.52 12.80
N ASN A 489 -28.13 -5.92 13.83
CA ASN A 489 -27.20 -4.80 13.68
C ASN A 489 -25.79 -5.32 13.41
N THR A 490 -25.03 -4.61 12.59
CA THR A 490 -23.66 -4.98 12.20
C THR A 490 -22.74 -3.77 12.27
N SER A 491 -21.64 -3.87 13.03
CA SER A 491 -20.65 -2.80 13.19
C SER A 491 -19.86 -2.53 11.90
N LYS A 492 -19.56 -3.59 11.14
CA LYS A 492 -18.80 -3.52 9.88
C LYS A 492 -19.34 -4.50 8.85
N PHE A 493 -19.76 -3.97 7.71
CA PHE A 493 -20.27 -4.76 6.60
C PHE A 493 -19.19 -5.04 5.55
N HIS A 494 -18.90 -6.32 5.33
CA HIS A 494 -17.99 -6.86 4.34
C HIS A 494 -18.78 -7.08 3.03
N THR A 495 -18.16 -6.77 1.88
CA THR A 495 -18.88 -6.65 0.60
C THR A 495 -18.36 -7.56 -0.51
N HIS A 496 -17.44 -8.48 -0.23
CA HIS A 496 -16.76 -9.26 -1.26
C HIS A 496 -17.68 -10.29 -1.91
N ALA A 497 -18.22 -11.22 -1.13
CA ALA A 497 -19.18 -12.23 -1.58
C ALA A 497 -20.51 -11.60 -1.97
N VAL A 498 -20.92 -10.53 -1.29
CA VAL A 498 -22.11 -9.74 -1.65
C VAL A 498 -21.95 -9.14 -3.04
N SER A 499 -20.82 -8.50 -3.35
CA SER A 499 -20.56 -7.96 -4.70
C SER A 499 -20.54 -9.07 -5.75
N LYS A 500 -19.99 -10.25 -5.43
CA LYS A 500 -20.02 -11.40 -6.33
C LYS A 500 -21.43 -11.93 -6.57
N LEU A 501 -22.24 -12.04 -5.51
CA LEU A 501 -23.64 -12.42 -5.58
C LEU A 501 -24.42 -11.48 -6.51
N LEU A 502 -24.31 -10.17 -6.28
CA LEU A 502 -25.02 -9.17 -7.07
C LEU A 502 -24.60 -9.17 -8.54
N THR A 503 -23.30 -9.38 -8.81
CA THR A 503 -22.78 -9.56 -10.17
C THR A 503 -23.40 -10.78 -10.85
N ILE A 504 -23.53 -11.91 -10.15
CA ILE A 504 -24.17 -13.12 -10.70
C ILE A 504 -25.68 -12.90 -10.89
N LEU A 505 -26.35 -12.28 -9.91
CA LEU A 505 -27.78 -11.98 -9.97
C LEU A 505 -28.11 -11.01 -11.10
N ALA A 506 -27.26 -10.03 -11.43
CA ALA A 506 -27.50 -9.11 -12.54
C ALA A 506 -27.84 -9.88 -13.84
N SER A 507 -27.11 -10.97 -14.10
CA SER A 507 -27.31 -11.81 -15.29
C SER A 507 -28.50 -12.79 -15.22
N GLN A 508 -28.94 -13.16 -14.01
CA GLN A 508 -29.94 -14.22 -13.80
C GLN A 508 -31.31 -13.71 -13.33
N ASP A 509 -31.30 -12.62 -12.57
CA ASP A 509 -32.41 -12.03 -11.84
C ASP A 509 -32.12 -10.54 -11.60
N LEU A 510 -32.13 -9.78 -12.70
CA LEU A 510 -31.74 -8.36 -12.70
C LEU A 510 -32.57 -7.52 -11.73
N THR A 511 -33.87 -7.81 -11.64
CA THR A 511 -34.78 -7.12 -10.71
C THR A 511 -34.33 -7.28 -9.25
N GLU A 512 -33.99 -8.51 -8.86
CA GLU A 512 -33.48 -8.81 -7.53
C GLU A 512 -32.13 -8.12 -7.27
N ALA A 513 -31.21 -8.16 -8.25
CA ALA A 513 -29.91 -7.49 -8.16
C ALA A 513 -30.07 -5.97 -7.97
N CYS A 514 -30.91 -5.33 -8.77
CA CYS A 514 -31.23 -3.91 -8.68
C CYS A 514 -31.85 -3.55 -7.32
N SER A 515 -32.79 -4.36 -6.83
CA SER A 515 -33.42 -4.14 -5.53
C SER A 515 -32.38 -4.14 -4.40
N LEU A 516 -31.53 -5.17 -4.35
CA LEU A 516 -30.51 -5.29 -3.32
C LEU A 516 -29.41 -4.23 -3.43
N VAL A 517 -29.03 -3.83 -4.64
CA VAL A 517 -28.08 -2.71 -4.80
C VAL A 517 -28.68 -1.42 -4.26
N ASN A 518 -29.96 -1.15 -4.48
CA ASN A 518 -30.60 0.05 -3.96
C ASN A 518 -30.67 0.07 -2.44
N GLU A 519 -30.88 -1.08 -1.80
CA GLU A 519 -30.85 -1.25 -0.35
C GLU A 519 -29.42 -1.06 0.20
N LEU A 520 -28.41 -1.63 -0.46
CA LEU A 520 -27.04 -1.66 0.05
C LEU A 520 -26.17 -0.45 -0.31
N LYS A 521 -26.48 0.29 -1.38
CA LYS A 521 -25.57 1.33 -1.91
C LYS A 521 -25.36 2.53 -0.98
N GLN A 522 -26.25 2.75 -0.01
CA GLN A 522 -26.13 3.83 0.96
C GLN A 522 -25.23 3.44 2.14
N ASP A 523 -25.32 2.19 2.59
CA ASP A 523 -24.66 1.73 3.81
C ASP A 523 -23.38 0.93 3.55
N CYS A 524 -23.20 0.43 2.33
CA CYS A 524 -22.18 -0.55 2.00
C CYS A 524 -21.27 -0.14 0.84
N LYS A 525 -20.00 -0.54 0.99
CA LYS A 525 -18.93 -0.29 0.05
C LYS A 525 -18.90 -1.32 -1.09
N LEU A 526 -19.90 -1.33 -1.98
CA LEU A 526 -19.99 -2.25 -3.13
C LEU A 526 -18.88 -2.05 -4.18
N SER A 527 -18.52 -3.11 -4.90
CA SER A 527 -17.53 -3.12 -6.00
C SER A 527 -18.06 -2.47 -7.28
N SER A 528 -17.18 -1.82 -8.06
CA SER A 528 -17.53 -1.27 -9.38
C SER A 528 -18.06 -2.32 -10.35
N SER A 529 -17.59 -3.58 -10.23
CA SER A 529 -18.05 -4.71 -11.05
C SER A 529 -19.56 -4.98 -10.95
N VAL A 530 -20.17 -4.69 -9.79
CA VAL A 530 -21.61 -4.87 -9.57
C VAL A 530 -22.40 -3.92 -10.48
N PHE A 531 -22.06 -2.63 -10.42
CA PHE A 531 -22.70 -1.60 -11.21
C PHE A 531 -22.53 -1.87 -12.70
N PHE A 532 -21.34 -2.29 -13.13
CA PHE A 532 -21.11 -2.65 -14.53
C PHE A 532 -21.98 -3.80 -15.01
N SER A 533 -22.11 -4.86 -14.22
CA SER A 533 -22.92 -6.02 -14.61
C SER A 533 -24.39 -5.62 -14.75
N ILE A 534 -24.90 -4.80 -13.83
CA ILE A 534 -26.27 -4.27 -13.91
C ILE A 534 -26.46 -3.38 -15.15
N ILE A 535 -25.54 -2.45 -15.40
CA ILE A 535 -25.61 -1.56 -16.57
C ILE A 535 -25.61 -2.37 -17.87
N GLU A 536 -24.70 -3.35 -17.99
CA GLU A 536 -24.63 -4.23 -19.16
C GLU A 536 -25.92 -5.02 -19.40
N ASP A 537 -26.47 -5.62 -18.34
CA ASP A 537 -27.70 -6.40 -18.46
C ASP A 537 -28.93 -5.52 -18.76
N LEU A 538 -29.01 -4.30 -18.21
CA LEU A 538 -30.07 -3.34 -18.55
C LEU A 538 -29.98 -2.90 -20.01
N VAL A 539 -28.77 -2.57 -20.49
CA VAL A 539 -28.52 -2.24 -21.89
C VAL A 539 -28.91 -3.39 -22.81
N ARG A 540 -28.55 -4.63 -22.46
CA ARG A 540 -28.90 -5.84 -23.22
C ARG A 540 -30.41 -6.04 -23.34
N LEU A 541 -31.17 -5.64 -22.32
CA LEU A 541 -32.63 -5.68 -22.30
C LEU A 541 -33.30 -4.46 -22.96
N GLY A 542 -32.51 -3.46 -23.39
CA GLY A 542 -33.01 -2.24 -24.01
C GLY A 542 -33.46 -1.15 -23.03
N ASP A 543 -33.28 -1.34 -21.72
CA ASP A 543 -33.59 -0.33 -20.69
C ASP A 543 -32.42 0.65 -20.52
N LEU A 544 -32.21 1.47 -21.53
CA LEU A 544 -31.12 2.45 -21.57
C LEU A 544 -31.28 3.56 -20.52
N GLU A 545 -32.51 3.90 -20.13
CA GLU A 545 -32.75 4.95 -19.13
C GLU A 545 -32.29 4.48 -17.74
N SER A 546 -32.70 3.29 -17.30
CA SER A 546 -32.23 2.74 -16.03
C SER A 546 -30.73 2.48 -16.06
N ALA A 547 -30.20 1.97 -17.18
CA ALA A 547 -28.76 1.76 -17.34
C ALA A 547 -27.98 3.06 -17.16
N LYS A 548 -28.47 4.15 -17.75
CA LYS A 548 -27.88 5.49 -17.62
C LYS A 548 -27.91 5.99 -16.18
N ARG A 549 -29.01 5.78 -15.44
CA ARG A 549 -29.09 6.15 -14.01
C ARG A 549 -28.06 5.44 -13.15
N TYR A 550 -27.84 4.13 -13.36
CA TYR A 550 -26.79 3.40 -12.64
C TYR A 550 -25.39 3.85 -13.05
N TYR A 551 -25.19 4.15 -14.33
CA TYR A 551 -23.93 4.70 -14.84
C TYR A 551 -23.62 6.06 -14.22
N ASP A 552 -24.58 6.98 -14.17
CA ASP A 552 -24.38 8.32 -13.60
C ASP A 552 -24.07 8.25 -12.11
N TYR A 553 -24.82 7.46 -11.35
CA TYR A 553 -24.52 7.20 -9.93
C TYR A 553 -23.09 6.66 -9.73
N SER A 554 -22.66 5.73 -10.58
CA SER A 554 -21.32 5.15 -10.50
C SER A 554 -20.20 6.13 -10.90
N CYS A 555 -20.51 7.14 -11.71
CA CYS A 555 -19.59 8.21 -12.10
C CYS A 555 -19.44 9.28 -11.01
N GLU A 556 -20.54 9.62 -10.34
CA GLU A 556 -20.56 10.58 -9.22
C GLU A 556 -19.84 10.04 -7.98
N ASN A 557 -19.80 8.71 -7.82
CA ASN A 557 -19.08 8.07 -6.73
C ASN A 557 -17.61 7.86 -7.08
N ASP A 558 -16.73 8.76 -6.65
CA ASP A 558 -15.28 8.73 -6.91
C ASP A 558 -14.64 7.35 -6.69
N ARG A 559 -15.03 6.64 -5.63
CA ARG A 559 -14.48 5.33 -5.29
C ARG A 559 -14.86 4.26 -6.32
N ILE A 560 -16.09 4.32 -6.82
CA ILE A 560 -16.57 3.41 -7.87
C ILE A 560 -15.90 3.80 -9.19
N ALA A 561 -15.98 5.08 -9.57
CA ALA A 561 -15.43 5.64 -10.79
C ALA A 561 -13.92 5.41 -10.96
N MET A 562 -13.10 5.59 -9.91
CA MET A 562 -11.65 5.36 -9.97
C MET A 562 -11.27 3.93 -10.36
N ASN A 563 -12.14 2.96 -10.06
CA ASN A 563 -11.93 1.54 -10.35
C ASN A 563 -12.53 1.11 -11.69
N PHE A 564 -12.89 2.06 -12.55
CA PHE A 564 -13.37 1.76 -13.89
C PHE A 564 -12.21 1.28 -14.77
N THR A 565 -12.42 0.21 -15.54
CA THR A 565 -11.45 -0.21 -16.54
C THR A 565 -11.58 0.66 -17.79
N GLN A 566 -10.50 0.78 -18.56
CA GLN A 566 -10.53 1.52 -19.83
C GLN A 566 -11.53 0.90 -20.80
N SER A 567 -11.66 -0.42 -20.84
CA SER A 567 -12.64 -1.11 -21.69
C SER A 567 -14.06 -0.70 -21.34
N ASN A 568 -14.39 -0.62 -20.04
CA ASN A 568 -15.73 -0.30 -19.59
C ASN A 568 -16.12 1.12 -19.95
N VAL A 569 -15.23 2.09 -19.70
CA VAL A 569 -15.45 3.50 -20.06
C VAL A 569 -15.56 3.65 -21.58
N THR A 570 -14.62 3.07 -22.33
CA THR A 570 -14.59 3.21 -23.80
C THR A 570 -15.87 2.67 -24.41
N ARG A 571 -16.35 1.51 -23.96
CA ARG A 571 -17.60 0.93 -24.46
C ARG A 571 -18.78 1.88 -24.23
N PHE A 572 -18.97 2.36 -23.00
CA PHE A 572 -20.13 3.21 -22.70
C PHE A 572 -20.07 4.58 -23.38
N CYS A 573 -18.88 5.18 -23.43
CA CYS A 573 -18.69 6.47 -24.09
C CYS A 573 -18.83 6.36 -25.62
N ALA A 574 -18.26 5.33 -26.24
CA ALA A 574 -18.25 5.19 -27.70
C ALA A 574 -19.59 4.67 -28.25
N GLU A 575 -20.22 3.70 -27.58
CA GLU A 575 -21.47 3.09 -28.07
C GLU A 575 -22.70 3.94 -27.74
N TYR A 576 -22.74 4.59 -26.57
CA TYR A 576 -23.94 5.31 -26.10
C TYR A 576 -23.74 6.82 -25.94
N GLY A 577 -22.54 7.35 -26.22
CA GLY A 577 -22.24 8.77 -26.08
C GLY A 577 -22.25 9.29 -24.64
N TRP A 578 -22.15 8.42 -23.64
CA TRP A 578 -22.18 8.82 -22.24
C TRP A 578 -20.85 9.44 -21.81
N SER A 579 -20.89 10.44 -20.92
CA SER A 579 -19.69 11.14 -20.44
C SER A 579 -18.77 10.23 -19.64
N ALA A 580 -17.45 10.33 -19.84
CA ALA A 580 -16.47 9.59 -19.06
C ALA A 580 -16.42 10.08 -17.59
N PRO A 581 -16.18 9.21 -16.59
CA PRO A 581 -16.11 9.64 -15.20
C PRO A 581 -14.90 10.55 -14.94
N THR A 582 -15.12 11.72 -14.34
CA THR A 582 -14.07 12.69 -14.03
C THR A 582 -12.99 12.12 -13.12
N ALA A 583 -13.37 11.36 -12.08
CA ALA A 583 -12.41 10.73 -11.17
C ALA A 583 -11.53 9.67 -11.86
N TRP A 584 -12.11 8.92 -12.82
CA TRP A 584 -11.37 7.98 -13.64
C TRP A 584 -10.33 8.68 -14.53
N LEU A 585 -10.75 9.79 -15.18
CA LEU A 585 -9.86 10.62 -15.99
C LEU A 585 -8.72 11.17 -15.13
N LYS A 586 -9.01 11.82 -14.00
CA LYS A 586 -8.00 12.38 -13.08
C LYS A 586 -6.97 11.34 -12.66
N ASN A 587 -7.42 10.13 -12.28
CA ASN A 587 -6.55 9.02 -11.91
C ASN A 587 -5.60 8.67 -13.08
N ARG A 588 -6.12 8.41 -14.28
CA ARG A 588 -5.29 8.04 -15.45
C ARG A 588 -4.32 9.13 -15.90
N LEU A 589 -4.71 10.39 -15.73
CA LEU A 589 -3.92 11.55 -16.09
C LEU A 589 -2.76 11.77 -15.11
N GLN A 590 -2.95 11.48 -13.82
CA GLN A 590 -1.91 11.53 -12.79
C GLN A 590 -0.79 10.50 -12.99
N TYR A 591 -1.09 9.34 -13.58
CA TYR A 591 -0.11 8.27 -13.81
C TYR A 591 0.46 8.22 -15.24
N SER A 592 0.21 9.26 -16.06
CA SER A 592 0.80 9.34 -17.41
C SER A 592 2.13 10.11 -17.38
N GLU A 593 3.23 9.48 -17.80
CA GLU A 593 4.59 10.07 -17.86
C GLU A 593 4.74 11.23 -18.88
N LYS A 594 3.65 11.87 -19.32
CA LYS A 594 3.72 12.97 -20.29
C LYS A 594 3.40 14.33 -19.66
N PRO A 595 4.30 15.31 -19.76
CA PRO A 595 4.20 16.62 -19.11
C PRO A 595 3.26 17.62 -19.80
N LEU A 596 2.12 17.17 -20.34
CA LEU A 596 1.23 18.06 -21.13
C LEU A 596 -0.09 18.43 -20.43
N LEU A 597 -0.36 17.92 -19.22
CA LEU A 597 -1.69 18.01 -18.62
C LEU A 597 -1.97 19.02 -17.49
N PRO A 598 -0.99 19.70 -16.87
CA PRO A 598 -1.33 20.84 -16.02
C PRO A 598 -2.14 21.91 -16.77
N ALA A 599 -1.96 22.03 -18.09
CA ALA A 599 -2.72 22.94 -18.96
C ALA A 599 -4.16 22.47 -19.28
N PHE A 600 -4.45 21.16 -19.19
CA PHE A 600 -5.80 20.61 -19.45
C PHE A 600 -6.67 20.55 -18.20
N LEU A 601 -6.07 20.47 -17.01
CA LEU A 601 -6.79 20.43 -15.73
C LEU A 601 -7.16 21.81 -15.20
N SER A 602 -6.65 22.90 -15.81
CA SER A 602 -6.92 24.28 -15.42
C SER A 602 -8.13 24.92 -16.13
N GLN A 603 -8.84 24.19 -16.99
CA GLN A 603 -10.05 24.69 -17.67
C GLN A 603 -11.29 24.00 -17.08
N GLU A 604 -12.12 24.77 -16.37
CA GLU A 604 -13.30 24.32 -15.63
C GLU A 604 -14.56 24.05 -16.49
N GLU A 605 -14.48 23.99 -17.82
CA GLU A 605 -15.68 23.86 -18.65
C GLU A 605 -15.70 22.58 -19.51
N THR A 606 -16.82 21.86 -19.38
CA THR A 606 -17.35 20.75 -20.19
C THR A 606 -16.37 20.03 -21.12
N PHE A 607 -16.01 18.80 -20.73
CA PHE A 607 -15.19 17.89 -21.54
C PHE A 607 -15.90 17.48 -22.83
N ASP A 608 -15.28 17.78 -23.98
CA ASP A 608 -15.70 17.27 -25.29
C ASP A 608 -15.31 15.78 -25.42
N SER A 609 -16.33 14.93 -25.53
CA SER A 609 -16.19 13.48 -25.67
C SER A 609 -15.35 13.10 -26.90
N ALA A 610 -15.35 13.90 -27.96
CA ALA A 610 -14.54 13.64 -29.16
C ALA A 610 -13.04 13.78 -28.89
N GLN A 611 -12.63 14.72 -28.02
CA GLN A 611 -11.23 14.93 -27.67
C GLN A 611 -10.68 13.83 -26.76
N VAL A 612 -11.52 13.34 -25.82
CA VAL A 612 -11.18 12.20 -24.96
C VAL A 612 -11.06 10.92 -25.78
N ILE A 613 -11.96 10.68 -26.73
CA ILE A 613 -11.90 9.52 -27.63
C ILE A 613 -10.64 9.57 -28.51
N SER A 614 -10.32 10.72 -29.11
CA SER A 614 -9.09 10.92 -29.88
C SER A 614 -7.81 10.65 -29.07
N TYR A 615 -7.79 11.08 -27.80
CA TYR A 615 -6.68 10.80 -26.88
C TYR A 615 -6.55 9.30 -26.58
N LEU A 616 -7.66 8.62 -26.27
CA LEU A 616 -7.68 7.18 -25.97
C LEU A 616 -7.28 6.35 -27.20
N ASP A 617 -7.73 6.72 -28.41
CA ASP A 617 -7.32 6.10 -29.66
C ASP A 617 -5.83 6.31 -29.96
N GLY A 618 -5.29 7.49 -29.65
CA GLY A 618 -3.85 7.80 -29.74
C GLY A 618 -2.97 6.98 -28.78
N VAL A 619 -3.51 6.57 -27.63
CA VAL A 619 -2.83 5.68 -26.67
C VAL A 619 -2.91 4.22 -27.13
N LEU A 620 -4.05 3.77 -27.64
CA LEU A 620 -4.27 2.39 -28.10
C LEU A 620 -3.48 2.06 -29.37
N SER A 621 -3.40 3.00 -30.32
CA SER A 621 -2.65 2.83 -31.57
C SER A 621 -1.13 2.70 -31.37
N ARG A 622 -0.58 3.22 -30.27
CA ARG A 622 0.84 3.05 -29.92
C ARG A 622 1.17 1.70 -29.28
N ARG A 623 0.22 1.07 -28.58
CA ARG A 623 0.39 -0.29 -28.02
C ARG A 623 0.40 -1.38 -29.10
N LYS A 624 -0.30 -1.17 -30.23
CA LYS A 624 -0.22 -2.06 -31.41
C LYS A 624 1.10 -1.96 -32.18
N GLN A 625 1.97 -1.00 -31.87
CA GLN A 625 3.31 -0.86 -32.46
C GLN A 625 4.42 -1.40 -31.54
N THR A 626 4.07 -1.90 -30.35
CA THR A 626 4.99 -2.46 -29.34
C THR A 626 4.74 -3.95 -29.02
N LEU A 627 3.80 -4.58 -29.75
CA LEU A 627 3.70 -6.02 -29.97
C LEU A 627 3.99 -6.28 -31.44
#